data_AF-A0A9P9KEW3-F1
#
_entry.id   AF-A0A9P9KEW3-F1
#
_cell.length_a   1.000
_cell.length_b   1.000
_cell.length_c   1.000
_cell.angle_alpha   90.00
_cell.angle_beta   90.00
_cell.angle_gamma   90.00
#
_symmetry.space_group_name_H-M   'P 1'
#
loop_
_entity.id
_entity.type
_entity.pdbx_description
1 polymer ?
#
loop_
_entity_poly.entity_id
_entity_poly.type
_entity_poly.pdbx_seq_one_letter_code
_entity_poly.pdbx_strand_id
1 'polypeptide(L)'
;MHTLQIRRYHGGWTPNQKTEIGGFGSSISLVSFLKEKLKVYSRQHNCHVKLLQPDDRSTIPSSVSSGAVYRACNKANGPERIAQCSYGILGREPHMPDEYPEHRGQKYTRDPYDGDKYIPDIMTWILKKGKKVAPFLTVHTVGLLQTGPLSCRQELFISDRATDDHYPITHWKKKGAQKVGVIEVDVSFLRDQNLLTPKEARVENGIKIGKDHYEIPLTIRMTVIGRDLECRAIYKDVYEKKCRLNIASAFKPGVE
;
A
#
# COMPACT_ATOMS: atom_id res chain seq x y z
N MET A 1 3.44 -18.75 -12.49
CA MET A 1 4.14 -17.76 -11.64
C MET A 1 5.22 -18.53 -10.89
N HIS A 2 6.49 -18.32 -11.24
CA HIS A 2 7.61 -19.14 -10.75
C HIS A 2 8.29 -18.44 -9.57
N THR A 3 8.55 -19.20 -8.50
CA THR A 3 9.20 -18.66 -7.30
C THR A 3 10.46 -19.45 -7.03
N LEU A 4 11.61 -18.79 -7.18
CA LEU A 4 12.88 -19.30 -6.70
C LEU A 4 13.19 -18.56 -5.38
N GLN A 5 13.03 -19.22 -4.23
CA GLN A 5 13.44 -18.63 -2.95
C GLN A 5 14.91 -18.96 -2.67
N ILE A 6 15.68 -17.92 -2.34
CA ILE A 6 17.07 -18.01 -1.87
C ILE A 6 17.06 -17.50 -0.42
N ARG A 7 17.33 -18.37 0.55
CA ARG A 7 17.55 -17.98 1.95
C ARG A 7 19.00 -18.25 2.34
N ARG A 8 19.63 -17.26 2.97
CA ARG A 8 20.93 -17.37 3.64
C ARG A 8 20.63 -17.37 5.13
N TYR A 9 20.89 -18.48 5.83
CA TYR A 9 20.77 -18.55 7.28
C TYR A 9 22.14 -18.32 7.92
N HIS A 10 22.20 -17.50 8.97
CA HIS A 10 23.41 -17.26 9.74
C HIS A 10 23.54 -18.31 10.86
N GLY A 11 24.56 -19.17 10.75
CA GLY A 11 24.97 -20.08 11.82
C GLY A 11 25.58 -21.36 11.28
N GLY A 12 26.92 -21.39 11.13
CA GLY A 12 27.67 -22.60 10.74
C GLY A 12 27.50 -22.99 9.27
N TRP A 13 28.52 -23.57 8.66
CA TRP A 13 28.53 -23.91 7.24
C TRP A 13 27.40 -24.90 6.88
N THR A 14 26.31 -24.39 6.30
CA THR A 14 25.30 -25.21 5.60
C THR A 14 25.21 -24.80 4.13
N PRO A 15 25.06 -25.75 3.19
CA PRO A 15 25.03 -25.46 1.75
C PRO A 15 23.92 -24.47 1.39
N ASN A 16 24.15 -23.61 0.41
CA ASN A 16 23.10 -22.80 -0.20
C ASN A 16 22.09 -23.75 -0.87
N GLN A 17 20.95 -23.97 -0.25
CA GLN A 17 19.91 -24.86 -0.77
C GLN A 17 18.86 -24.06 -1.55
N LYS A 18 18.50 -24.57 -2.73
CA LYS A 18 17.41 -24.03 -3.54
C LYS A 18 16.32 -25.07 -3.68
N THR A 19 15.09 -24.69 -3.37
CA THR A 19 13.92 -25.57 -3.44
C THR A 19 13.00 -25.10 -4.57
N GLU A 20 12.54 -26.05 -5.37
CA GLU A 20 11.60 -25.83 -6.46
C GLU A 20 10.23 -26.38 -6.06
N ILE A 21 9.19 -25.55 -6.12
CA ILE A 21 7.85 -25.89 -5.65
C ILE A 21 6.82 -25.44 -6.71
N GLY A 22 5.83 -26.29 -7.00
CA GLY A 22 4.74 -26.04 -7.96
C GLY A 22 4.67 -27.05 -9.09
N GLY A 23 3.55 -27.10 -9.83
CA GLY A 23 3.27 -28.14 -10.83
C GLY A 23 4.25 -28.22 -12.01
N PHE A 24 4.96 -27.13 -12.32
CA PHE A 24 6.04 -27.12 -13.33
C PHE A 24 7.43 -27.42 -12.73
N GLY A 25 7.53 -27.51 -11.40
CA GLY A 25 8.76 -27.75 -10.67
C GLY A 25 9.32 -29.18 -10.77
N SER A 26 8.52 -30.08 -11.34
CA SER A 26 8.93 -31.43 -11.71
C SER A 26 9.39 -31.55 -13.16
N SER A 27 9.39 -30.44 -13.92
CA SER A 27 9.78 -30.42 -15.33
C SER A 27 11.27 -30.75 -15.50
N ILE A 28 11.57 -31.84 -16.22
CA ILE A 28 12.93 -32.31 -16.48
C ILE A 28 13.77 -31.21 -17.17
N SER A 29 13.17 -30.48 -18.10
CA SER A 29 13.83 -29.38 -18.82
C SER A 29 14.19 -28.22 -17.90
N LEU A 30 13.28 -27.82 -17.00
CA LEU A 30 13.51 -26.74 -16.06
C LEU A 30 14.58 -27.12 -15.02
N VAL A 31 14.46 -28.33 -14.47
CA VAL A 31 15.43 -28.90 -13.53
C VAL A 31 16.83 -28.94 -14.14
N SER A 32 16.95 -29.38 -15.40
CA SER A 32 18.23 -29.49 -16.08
C SER A 32 18.84 -28.11 -16.33
N PHE A 33 18.02 -27.15 -16.78
CA PHE A 33 18.43 -25.76 -16.95
C PHE A 33 18.91 -25.13 -15.63
N LEU A 34 18.16 -25.33 -14.54
CA LEU A 34 18.50 -24.81 -13.22
C LEU A 34 19.80 -25.43 -12.69
N LYS A 35 19.96 -26.76 -12.77
CA LYS A 35 21.21 -27.43 -12.38
C LYS A 35 22.42 -26.82 -13.08
N GLU A 36 22.31 -26.53 -14.37
CA GLU A 36 23.40 -25.93 -15.14
C GLU A 36 23.69 -24.49 -14.71
N LYS A 37 22.64 -23.66 -14.53
CA LYS A 37 22.82 -22.30 -14.00
C LYS A 37 23.41 -22.27 -12.59
N LEU A 38 23.08 -23.23 -11.74
CA LEU A 38 23.62 -23.32 -10.38
C LEU A 38 25.07 -23.77 -10.35
N LYS A 39 25.51 -24.63 -11.28
CA LYS A 39 26.93 -24.96 -11.43
C LYS A 39 27.73 -23.72 -11.81
N VAL A 40 27.26 -22.94 -12.78
CA VAL A 40 27.91 -21.69 -13.19
C VAL A 40 28.03 -20.72 -12.02
N TYR A 41 26.92 -20.50 -11.30
CA TYR A 41 26.89 -19.63 -10.12
C TYR A 41 27.84 -20.11 -9.00
N SER A 42 27.85 -21.42 -8.72
CA SER A 42 28.71 -22.05 -7.71
C SER A 42 30.19 -21.80 -8.00
N ARG A 43 30.59 -21.93 -9.27
CA ARG A 43 31.96 -21.64 -9.73
C ARG A 43 32.31 -20.16 -9.59
N GLN A 44 31.42 -19.26 -10.03
CA GLN A 44 31.65 -17.81 -10.00
C GLN A 44 31.76 -17.24 -8.57
N HIS A 45 31.04 -17.83 -7.62
CA HIS A 45 30.96 -17.34 -6.24
C HIS A 45 31.69 -18.22 -5.22
N ASN A 46 32.52 -19.17 -5.70
CA ASN A 46 33.25 -20.15 -4.89
C ASN A 46 32.38 -20.75 -3.76
N CYS A 47 31.17 -21.16 -4.09
CA CYS A 47 30.21 -21.70 -3.13
C CYS A 47 29.56 -22.97 -3.68
N HIS A 48 29.04 -23.83 -2.81
CA HIS A 48 28.30 -25.01 -3.24
C HIS A 48 26.80 -24.77 -3.12
N VAL A 49 26.10 -24.73 -4.26
CA VAL A 49 24.64 -24.58 -4.31
C VAL A 49 24.01 -25.88 -4.82
N LYS A 50 23.21 -26.54 -3.98
CA LYS A 50 22.50 -27.77 -4.36
C LYS A 50 21.03 -27.46 -4.63
N LEU A 51 20.51 -27.96 -5.74
CA LEU A 51 19.06 -28.00 -5.99
C LEU A 51 18.49 -29.17 -5.20
N LEU A 52 17.60 -28.87 -4.24
CA LEU A 52 16.86 -29.89 -3.51
C LEU A 52 15.60 -30.26 -4.29
N GLN A 53 15.39 -31.56 -4.48
CA GLN A 53 14.19 -32.13 -5.06
C GLN A 53 13.59 -33.08 -4.04
N PRO A 54 12.27 -33.04 -3.78
CA PRO A 54 11.64 -34.04 -2.95
C PRO A 54 11.82 -35.43 -3.57
N ASP A 55 12.07 -36.44 -2.72
CA ASP A 55 12.22 -37.83 -3.16
C ASP A 55 10.93 -38.37 -3.79
N ASP A 56 9.77 -37.84 -3.36
CA ASP A 56 8.47 -38.12 -3.95
C ASP A 56 7.91 -36.90 -4.69
N ARG A 57 7.79 -37.02 -6.02
CA ARG A 57 7.22 -35.98 -6.90
C ARG A 57 5.75 -35.68 -6.58
N SER A 58 5.04 -36.57 -5.88
CA SER A 58 3.65 -36.38 -5.43
C SER A 58 3.52 -35.34 -4.31
N THR A 59 4.62 -35.01 -3.61
CA THR A 59 4.65 -34.03 -2.50
C THR A 59 4.97 -32.60 -2.94
N ILE A 60 5.40 -32.40 -4.20
CA ILE A 60 5.71 -31.08 -4.79
C ILE A 60 4.44 -30.20 -4.94
N PRO A 61 3.27 -30.72 -5.37
CA PRO A 61 2.05 -29.93 -5.44
C PRO A 61 1.52 -29.54 -4.05
N SER A 62 1.74 -30.38 -3.04
CA SER A 62 1.19 -30.20 -1.70
C SER A 62 2.05 -29.32 -0.80
N SER A 63 3.28 -28.99 -1.18
CA SER A 63 4.19 -28.19 -0.33
C SER A 63 3.75 -26.73 -0.22
N VAL A 64 3.18 -26.14 -1.28
CA VAL A 64 2.55 -24.81 -1.20
C VAL A 64 1.34 -24.85 -0.28
N SER A 65 0.46 -25.83 -0.48
CA SER A 65 -0.76 -25.99 0.32
C SER A 65 -0.45 -26.26 1.80
N SER A 66 0.54 -27.09 2.09
CA SER A 66 0.99 -27.39 3.45
C SER A 66 1.62 -26.17 4.12
N GLY A 67 2.42 -25.39 3.38
CA GLY A 67 2.95 -24.11 3.85
C GLY A 67 1.84 -23.10 4.16
N ALA A 68 0.84 -23.00 3.29
CA ALA A 68 -0.33 -22.13 3.49
C ALA A 68 -1.15 -22.54 4.74
N VAL A 69 -1.39 -23.84 4.93
CA VAL A 69 -2.08 -24.38 6.12
C VAL A 69 -1.26 -24.12 7.39
N TYR A 70 0.04 -24.44 7.38
CA TYR A 70 0.92 -24.21 8.53
C TYR A 70 0.95 -22.73 8.91
N ARG A 71 1.00 -21.83 7.93
CA ARG A 71 0.92 -20.39 8.20
C ARG A 71 -0.44 -19.96 8.74
N ALA A 72 -1.53 -20.48 8.19
CA ALA A 72 -2.88 -20.15 8.66
C ALA A 72 -3.02 -20.50 10.16
N CYS A 73 -2.41 -21.60 10.59
CA CYS A 73 -2.36 -22.05 11.98
C CYS A 73 -1.35 -21.28 12.86
N ASN A 74 -0.25 -20.77 12.30
CA ASN A 74 0.81 -20.09 13.05
C ASN A 74 1.13 -18.70 12.48
N LYS A 75 0.25 -17.73 12.75
CA LYS A 75 0.40 -16.35 12.27
C LYS A 75 1.49 -15.56 13.01
N ALA A 76 1.70 -15.86 14.29
CA ALA A 76 2.56 -15.10 15.21
C ALA A 76 4.06 -15.31 14.98
N ASN A 77 4.47 -16.54 14.64
CA ASN A 77 5.89 -16.90 14.45
C ASN A 77 6.28 -17.08 12.98
N GLY A 78 5.46 -16.57 12.04
CA GLY A 78 5.77 -16.62 10.62
C GLY A 78 6.74 -15.51 10.19
N PRO A 79 7.41 -15.64 9.02
CA PRO A 79 8.34 -14.63 8.53
C PRO A 79 7.69 -13.25 8.41
N GLU A 80 8.47 -12.21 8.72
CA GLU A 80 8.04 -10.81 8.59
C GLU A 80 7.66 -10.48 7.15
N ARG A 81 6.58 -9.71 7.00
CA ARG A 81 6.06 -9.30 5.70
C ARG A 81 6.64 -7.96 5.33
N ILE A 82 7.46 -7.97 4.28
CA ILE A 82 8.08 -6.76 3.73
C ILE A 82 7.34 -6.41 2.44
N ALA A 83 6.65 -5.27 2.43
CA ALA A 83 5.99 -4.74 1.24
C ALA A 83 7.00 -4.61 0.09
N GLN A 84 6.69 -5.19 -1.08
CA GLN A 84 7.58 -5.15 -2.26
C GLN A 84 7.37 -3.93 -3.15
N CYS A 85 6.29 -3.21 -2.90
CA CYS A 85 5.89 -2.01 -3.59
C CYS A 85 5.37 -1.00 -2.57
N SER A 86 5.37 0.25 -2.99
CA SER A 86 4.76 1.34 -2.25
C SER A 86 3.28 1.45 -2.61
N TYR A 87 2.46 1.81 -1.64
CA TYR A 87 1.07 2.22 -1.83
C TYR A 87 0.91 3.67 -1.45
N GLY A 88 0.23 4.41 -2.31
CA GLY A 88 0.02 5.84 -2.15
C GLY A 88 -1.41 6.24 -2.42
N ILE A 89 -1.77 7.40 -1.90
CA ILE A 89 -3.09 7.98 -2.06
C ILE A 89 -3.00 9.31 -2.79
N LEU A 90 -4.00 9.60 -3.62
CA LEU A 90 -4.08 10.85 -4.37
C LEU A 90 -4.94 11.89 -3.63
N GLY A 91 -4.32 12.90 -3.04
CA GLY A 91 -4.99 13.93 -2.26
C GLY A 91 -4.82 15.33 -2.86
N ARG A 92 -5.29 16.31 -2.08
CA ARG A 92 -4.94 17.72 -2.24
C ARG A 92 -4.08 18.12 -1.04
N GLU A 93 -3.12 19.00 -1.26
CA GLU A 93 -2.26 19.52 -0.19
C GLU A 93 -2.29 21.04 -0.18
N PRO A 94 -2.25 21.71 0.99
CA PRO A 94 -2.08 23.15 1.06
C PRO A 94 -0.83 23.60 0.28
N HIS A 95 -0.94 24.69 -0.46
CA HIS A 95 0.17 25.27 -1.22
C HIS A 95 1.14 25.97 -0.27
N MET A 96 2.08 25.19 0.28
CA MET A 96 3.10 25.64 1.23
C MET A 96 4.52 25.52 0.64
N PRO A 97 4.94 26.41 -0.29
CA PRO A 97 6.25 26.34 -0.97
C PRO A 97 7.47 26.61 -0.08
N ASP A 98 7.24 27.14 1.12
CA ASP A 98 8.29 27.40 2.12
C ASP A 98 8.56 26.15 2.98
N GLU A 99 7.53 25.33 3.23
CA GLU A 99 7.65 24.06 3.97
C GLU A 99 8.00 22.90 3.04
N TYR A 100 7.37 22.84 1.87
CA TYR A 100 7.57 21.80 0.86
C TYR A 100 8.16 22.42 -0.41
N PRO A 101 9.47 22.30 -0.65
CA PRO A 101 10.10 22.80 -1.87
C PRO A 101 9.44 22.29 -3.16
N GLU A 102 8.86 21.10 -3.12
CA GLU A 102 8.06 20.46 -4.18
C GLU A 102 6.90 21.31 -4.69
N HIS A 103 6.34 22.15 -3.83
CA HIS A 103 5.20 23.01 -4.14
C HIS A 103 5.60 24.26 -4.93
N ARG A 104 6.90 24.55 -5.06
CA ARG A 104 7.39 25.70 -5.83
C ARG A 104 7.09 25.51 -7.31
N GLY A 105 6.49 26.52 -7.91
CA GLY A 105 6.10 26.50 -9.33
C GLY A 105 4.91 25.59 -9.66
N GLN A 106 4.31 24.92 -8.68
CA GLN A 106 3.09 24.14 -8.89
C GLN A 106 1.87 25.05 -9.03
N LYS A 107 0.93 24.64 -9.88
CA LYS A 107 -0.37 25.31 -10.00
C LYS A 107 -1.22 24.96 -8.78
N TYR A 108 -1.85 25.97 -8.18
CA TYR A 108 -2.80 25.80 -7.10
C TYR A 108 -4.17 26.34 -7.50
N THR A 109 -5.19 25.89 -6.78
CA THR A 109 -6.57 26.39 -6.85
C THR A 109 -6.98 26.86 -5.46
N ARG A 110 -7.81 27.92 -5.37
CA ARG A 110 -8.42 28.29 -4.09
C ARG A 110 -9.60 27.39 -3.82
N ASP A 111 -9.65 26.79 -2.63
CA ASP A 111 -10.79 26.00 -2.22
C ASP A 111 -12.00 26.91 -1.96
N PRO A 112 -13.21 26.55 -2.45
CA PRO A 112 -14.38 27.42 -2.37
C PRO A 112 -14.99 27.52 -0.97
N TYR A 113 -14.55 26.70 0.00
CA TYR A 113 -15.09 26.61 1.34
C TYR A 113 -14.22 27.32 2.38
N ASP A 114 -12.89 27.10 2.36
CA ASP A 114 -11.96 27.77 3.28
C ASP A 114 -11.21 28.97 2.66
N GLY A 115 -11.20 29.07 1.32
CA GLY A 115 -10.53 30.11 0.55
C GLY A 115 -9.01 29.97 0.44
N ASP A 116 -8.44 28.91 1.03
CA ASP A 116 -7.02 28.62 1.05
C ASP A 116 -6.56 27.99 -0.26
N LYS A 117 -5.25 28.06 -0.51
CA LYS A 117 -4.64 27.56 -1.74
C LYS A 117 -4.29 26.09 -1.58
N TYR A 118 -4.74 25.26 -2.50
CA TYR A 118 -4.42 23.83 -2.55
C TYR A 118 -3.86 23.42 -3.90
N ILE A 119 -2.91 22.50 -3.89
CA ILE A 119 -2.45 21.79 -5.08
C ILE A 119 -3.25 20.50 -5.20
N PRO A 120 -3.96 20.27 -6.32
CA PRO A 120 -4.69 19.02 -6.54
C PRO A 120 -3.76 17.89 -6.94
N ASP A 121 -4.26 16.66 -6.85
CA ASP A 121 -3.64 15.44 -7.37
C ASP A 121 -2.20 15.19 -6.89
N ILE A 122 -1.93 15.56 -5.64
CA ILE A 122 -0.67 15.28 -4.96
C ILE A 122 -0.69 13.86 -4.41
N MET A 123 0.39 13.13 -4.66
CA MET A 123 0.53 11.74 -4.26
C MET A 123 1.31 11.61 -2.95
N THR A 124 0.70 10.98 -1.95
CA THR A 124 1.32 10.67 -0.64
C THR A 124 1.46 9.15 -0.47
N TRP A 125 2.68 8.65 -0.33
CA TRP A 125 3.00 7.22 -0.18
C TRP A 125 2.91 6.77 1.28
N ILE A 126 1.72 6.31 1.65
CA ILE A 126 1.35 5.87 3.00
C ILE A 126 1.95 4.51 3.42
N LEU A 127 2.34 3.68 2.47
CA LEU A 127 3.13 2.47 2.70
C LEU A 127 4.29 2.52 1.72
N LYS A 128 5.50 2.74 2.21
CA LYS A 128 6.71 2.69 1.38
C LYS A 128 7.28 1.28 1.37
N LYS A 129 7.76 0.85 0.21
CA LYS A 129 8.49 -0.41 0.08
C LYS A 129 9.55 -0.56 1.18
N GLY A 130 9.56 -1.72 1.85
CA GLY A 130 10.51 -1.99 2.93
C GLY A 130 10.21 -1.31 4.28
N LYS A 131 9.08 -0.61 4.42
CA LYS A 131 8.71 0.11 5.66
C LYS A 131 7.43 -0.45 6.28
N LYS A 132 7.23 -0.18 7.57
CA LYS A 132 5.96 -0.44 8.27
C LYS A 132 4.91 0.59 7.85
N VAL A 133 3.64 0.18 7.85
CA VAL A 133 2.50 1.06 7.58
C VAL A 133 2.28 1.99 8.77
N ALA A 134 2.13 3.28 8.53
CA ALA A 134 1.71 4.24 9.54
C ALA A 134 0.26 4.71 9.26
N PRO A 135 -0.52 5.04 10.30
CA PRO A 135 -1.77 5.77 10.13
C PRO A 135 -1.54 7.14 9.46
N PHE A 136 -2.53 7.63 8.72
CA PHE A 136 -2.51 8.99 8.19
C PHE A 136 -3.87 9.68 8.36
N LEU A 137 -3.84 11.00 8.40
CA LEU A 137 -5.03 11.85 8.49
C LEU A 137 -5.43 12.30 7.10
N THR A 138 -6.73 12.23 6.80
CA THR A 138 -7.34 12.90 5.64
C THR A 138 -8.50 13.77 6.12
N VAL A 139 -8.73 14.89 5.45
CA VAL A 139 -9.81 15.83 5.78
C VAL A 139 -10.67 16.04 4.55
N HIS A 140 -11.96 15.76 4.67
CA HIS A 140 -12.93 15.97 3.61
C HIS A 140 -13.80 17.20 3.93
N THR A 141 -13.90 18.12 2.97
CA THR A 141 -14.71 19.34 3.09
C THR A 141 -16.00 19.19 2.29
N VAL A 142 -17.14 19.47 2.92
CA VAL A 142 -18.49 19.26 2.35
C VAL A 142 -19.34 20.49 2.63
N GLY A 143 -20.02 21.06 1.63
CA GLY A 143 -20.89 22.22 1.85
C GLY A 143 -22.13 21.90 2.70
N LEU A 144 -22.62 22.86 3.50
CA LEU A 144 -23.81 22.65 4.35
C LEU A 144 -25.09 22.31 3.56
N LEU A 145 -25.21 22.86 2.35
CA LEU A 145 -26.36 22.65 1.47
C LEU A 145 -26.22 21.41 0.59
N GLN A 146 -25.14 20.62 0.73
CA GLN A 146 -24.94 19.43 -0.07
C GLN A 146 -25.98 18.36 0.32
N THR A 147 -26.90 18.10 -0.61
CA THR A 147 -27.91 17.05 -0.49
C THR A 147 -27.40 15.75 -1.12
N GLY A 148 -27.78 14.61 -0.55
CA GLY A 148 -27.37 13.27 -1.01
C GLY A 148 -26.36 12.56 -0.09
N PRO A 149 -25.89 11.37 -0.47
CA PRO A 149 -24.94 10.60 0.31
C PRO A 149 -23.61 11.34 0.50
N LEU A 150 -23.07 11.29 1.71
CA LEU A 150 -21.72 11.77 2.00
C LEU A 150 -20.75 10.58 1.94
N SER A 151 -19.90 10.57 0.93
CA SER A 151 -18.87 9.55 0.76
C SER A 151 -17.48 10.18 0.81
N CYS A 152 -16.64 9.69 1.71
CA CYS A 152 -15.21 10.00 1.70
C CYS A 152 -14.50 9.01 0.78
N ARG A 153 -13.97 9.53 -0.33
CA ARG A 153 -13.36 8.73 -1.39
C ARG A 153 -11.88 9.05 -1.54
N GLN A 154 -11.03 8.03 -1.57
CA GLN A 154 -9.59 8.15 -1.70
C GLN A 154 -9.07 7.17 -2.76
N GLU A 155 -8.40 7.68 -3.79
CA GLU A 155 -7.82 6.81 -4.83
C GLU A 155 -6.52 6.16 -4.35
N LEU A 156 -6.39 4.86 -4.57
CA LEU A 156 -5.22 4.07 -4.16
C LEU A 156 -4.36 3.74 -5.38
N PHE A 157 -3.06 3.99 -5.24
CA PHE A 157 -2.03 3.75 -6.25
C PHE A 157 -0.95 2.82 -5.72
N ILE A 158 -0.29 2.11 -6.63
CA ILE A 158 0.86 1.24 -6.35
C ILE A 158 2.06 1.67 -7.19
N SER A 159 3.28 1.52 -6.66
CA SER A 159 4.51 1.64 -7.46
C SER A 159 5.64 0.80 -6.89
N ASP A 160 6.43 0.17 -7.77
CA ASP A 160 7.65 -0.54 -7.38
C ASP A 160 8.84 0.38 -7.10
N ARG A 161 8.76 1.65 -7.55
CA ARG A 161 9.89 2.59 -7.61
C ARG A 161 9.61 3.94 -6.97
N ALA A 162 8.38 4.44 -7.04
CA ALA A 162 8.05 5.76 -6.52
C ALA A 162 7.86 5.74 -5.00
N THR A 163 8.54 6.65 -4.32
CA THR A 163 8.52 6.79 -2.84
C THR A 163 8.51 8.23 -2.35
N ASP A 164 8.80 9.18 -3.24
CA ASP A 164 8.84 10.61 -2.90
C ASP A 164 7.42 11.12 -2.78
N ASP A 165 7.09 11.88 -1.73
CA ASP A 165 5.78 12.49 -1.48
C ASP A 165 5.67 13.88 -2.12
N HIS A 166 4.54 14.58 -1.98
CA HIS A 166 4.37 16.02 -2.36
C HIS A 166 4.50 16.38 -3.85
N TYR A 167 4.71 15.42 -4.74
CA TYR A 167 4.63 15.68 -6.19
C TYR A 167 3.26 15.31 -6.78
N PRO A 168 2.80 16.06 -7.80
CA PRO A 168 1.62 15.69 -8.59
C PRO A 168 1.78 14.31 -9.24
N ILE A 169 0.67 13.60 -9.45
CA ILE A 169 0.66 12.30 -10.15
C ILE A 169 1.27 12.35 -11.55
N THR A 170 1.20 13.50 -12.21
CA THR A 170 1.76 13.74 -13.55
C THR A 170 3.27 13.98 -13.55
N HIS A 171 3.88 14.19 -12.38
CA HIS A 171 5.31 14.47 -12.27
C HIS A 171 6.16 13.23 -12.59
N TRP A 172 7.32 13.42 -13.22
CA TRP A 172 8.18 12.31 -13.67
C TRP A 172 8.64 11.39 -12.53
N LYS A 173 8.77 11.90 -11.29
CA LYS A 173 9.08 11.10 -10.09
C LYS A 173 7.98 10.09 -9.72
N LYS A 174 6.76 10.28 -10.23
CA LYS A 174 5.63 9.37 -10.05
C LYS A 174 5.46 8.40 -11.23
N LYS A 175 6.37 8.42 -12.21
CA LYS A 175 6.31 7.53 -13.38
C LYS A 175 6.29 6.07 -12.92
N GLY A 176 5.29 5.33 -13.40
CA GLY A 176 5.06 3.93 -13.03
C GLY A 176 4.16 3.75 -11.80
N ALA A 177 3.57 4.81 -11.25
CA ALA A 177 2.43 4.68 -10.35
C ALA A 177 1.19 4.22 -11.12
N GLN A 178 0.48 3.22 -10.60
CA GLN A 178 -0.73 2.68 -11.21
C GLN A 178 -1.88 2.70 -10.21
N LYS A 179 -3.06 3.16 -10.65
CA LYS A 179 -4.28 3.10 -9.83
C LYS A 179 -4.69 1.63 -9.67
N VAL A 180 -4.87 1.20 -8.43
CA VAL A 180 -5.23 -0.19 -8.07
C VAL A 180 -6.57 -0.31 -7.38
N GLY A 181 -7.15 0.81 -6.94
CA GLY A 181 -8.45 0.80 -6.30
C GLY A 181 -8.89 2.14 -5.77
N VAL A 182 -9.98 2.09 -5.02
CA VAL A 182 -10.59 3.24 -4.35
C VAL A 182 -10.99 2.79 -2.95
N ILE A 183 -10.65 3.59 -1.96
CA ILE A 183 -11.19 3.51 -0.60
C ILE A 183 -12.38 4.44 -0.58
N GLU A 184 -13.57 3.90 -0.34
CA GLU A 184 -14.79 4.68 -0.29
C GLU A 184 -15.54 4.34 0.99
N VAL A 185 -15.88 5.37 1.74
CA VAL A 185 -16.52 5.25 3.04
C VAL A 185 -17.74 6.16 3.07
N ASP A 186 -18.92 5.55 3.22
CA ASP A 186 -20.15 6.28 3.49
C ASP A 186 -20.15 6.79 4.94
N VAL A 187 -20.19 8.12 5.04
CA VAL A 187 -20.23 8.90 6.28
C VAL A 187 -21.51 9.73 6.40
N SER A 188 -22.55 9.43 5.61
CA SER A 188 -23.85 10.12 5.65
C SER A 188 -24.45 10.13 7.06
N PHE A 189 -24.27 9.03 7.80
CA PHE A 189 -24.73 8.91 9.18
C PHE A 189 -24.21 10.00 10.11
N LEU A 190 -23.03 10.59 9.85
CA LEU A 190 -22.51 11.69 10.65
C LEU A 190 -23.39 12.94 10.52
N ARG A 191 -23.88 13.24 9.32
CA ARG A 191 -24.82 14.33 9.09
C ARG A 191 -26.19 13.96 9.65
N ASP A 192 -26.69 12.78 9.30
CA ASP A 192 -28.07 12.38 9.60
C ASP A 192 -28.32 12.24 11.11
N GLN A 193 -27.26 12.01 11.90
CA GLN A 193 -27.30 11.97 13.37
C GLN A 193 -26.82 13.27 14.03
N ASN A 194 -26.65 14.37 13.28
CA ASN A 194 -26.16 15.67 13.77
C ASN A 194 -24.80 15.59 14.52
N LEU A 195 -23.90 14.71 14.07
CA LEU A 195 -22.56 14.55 14.65
C LEU A 195 -21.51 15.49 14.03
N LEU A 196 -21.86 16.14 12.90
CA LEU A 196 -21.02 17.13 12.23
C LEU A 196 -21.24 18.53 12.82
N THR A 197 -20.15 19.25 13.02
CA THR A 197 -20.17 20.65 13.46
C THR A 197 -19.96 21.55 12.25
N PRO A 198 -20.93 22.45 11.92
CA PRO A 198 -20.73 23.45 10.88
C PRO A 198 -19.55 24.36 11.21
N LYS A 199 -18.75 24.67 10.19
CA LYS A 199 -17.69 25.67 10.21
C LYS A 199 -18.15 26.86 9.38
N GLU A 200 -18.23 28.01 10.02
CA GLU A 200 -18.57 29.26 9.35
C GLU A 200 -17.44 29.69 8.43
N ALA A 201 -17.80 30.35 7.32
CA ALA A 201 -16.78 30.91 6.45
C ALA A 201 -15.97 31.98 7.21
N ARG A 202 -14.66 31.99 6.98
CA ARG A 202 -13.75 32.95 7.61
C ARG A 202 -14.08 34.37 7.13
N VAL A 203 -13.91 35.36 8.01
CA VAL A 203 -13.99 36.77 7.65
C VAL A 203 -12.61 37.40 7.80
N GLU A 204 -12.07 37.95 6.72
CA GLU A 204 -10.78 38.67 6.72
C GLU A 204 -11.01 40.09 6.24
N ASN A 205 -10.61 41.08 7.04
CA ASN A 205 -10.79 42.51 6.74
C ASN A 205 -12.24 42.89 6.37
N GLY A 206 -13.22 42.26 7.03
CA GLY A 206 -14.64 42.47 6.75
C GLY A 206 -15.18 41.76 5.50
N ILE A 207 -14.34 41.02 4.78
CA ILE A 207 -14.73 40.25 3.59
C ILE A 207 -14.91 38.78 3.97
N LYS A 208 -16.06 38.20 3.62
CA LYS A 208 -16.33 36.77 3.78
C LYS A 208 -15.48 35.98 2.77
N ILE A 209 -14.63 35.09 3.28
CA ILE A 209 -13.76 34.20 2.53
C ILE A 209 -14.32 32.78 2.61
N GLY A 210 -14.65 32.21 1.45
CA GLY A 210 -15.19 30.86 1.35
C GLY A 210 -16.69 30.77 1.71
N LYS A 211 -17.13 29.59 2.14
CA LYS A 211 -18.53 29.26 2.41
C LYS A 211 -18.64 28.41 3.66
N ASP A 212 -19.78 28.49 4.32
CA ASP A 212 -20.05 27.64 5.48
C ASP A 212 -20.07 26.17 5.03
N HIS A 213 -19.41 25.29 5.80
CA HIS A 213 -19.15 23.91 5.40
C HIS A 213 -18.97 23.00 6.61
N TYR A 214 -18.90 21.69 6.36
CA TYR A 214 -18.43 20.69 7.30
C TYR A 214 -17.01 20.28 6.96
N GLU A 215 -16.19 20.08 8.00
CA GLU A 215 -14.92 19.35 7.90
C GLU A 215 -15.09 17.98 8.54
N ILE A 216 -14.75 16.94 7.79
CA ILE A 216 -14.82 15.55 8.23
C ILE A 216 -13.39 15.00 8.27
N PRO A 217 -12.65 15.23 9.38
CA PRO A 217 -11.34 14.62 9.59
C PRO A 217 -11.49 13.12 9.84
N LEU A 218 -10.89 12.32 8.98
CA LEU A 218 -10.82 10.87 9.10
C LEU A 218 -9.38 10.44 9.29
N THR A 219 -9.13 9.71 10.37
CA THR A 219 -7.87 8.95 10.50
C THR A 219 -8.02 7.64 9.77
N ILE A 220 -7.23 7.44 8.71
CA ILE A 220 -7.20 6.18 7.98
C ILE A 220 -6.08 5.32 8.58
N ARG A 221 -6.47 4.21 9.21
CA ARG A 221 -5.54 3.16 9.65
C ARG A 221 -5.52 2.06 8.62
N MET A 222 -4.35 1.81 8.06
CA MET A 222 -4.15 0.70 7.14
C MET A 222 -3.37 -0.42 7.81
N THR A 223 -3.82 -1.66 7.61
CA THR A 223 -3.17 -2.84 8.15
C THR A 223 -3.17 -3.93 7.11
N VAL A 224 -2.00 -4.51 6.86
CA VAL A 224 -1.89 -5.69 6.00
C VAL A 224 -2.38 -6.91 6.79
N ILE A 225 -3.49 -7.51 6.35
CA ILE A 225 -4.05 -8.73 6.94
C ILE A 225 -4.10 -9.81 5.86
N GLY A 226 -3.22 -10.80 5.97
CA GLY A 226 -3.14 -11.87 4.97
C GLY A 226 -2.84 -11.29 3.60
N ARG A 227 -3.75 -11.43 2.63
CA ARG A 227 -3.57 -10.90 1.27
C ARG A 227 -4.29 -9.57 1.05
N ASP A 228 -4.87 -9.00 2.08
CA ASP A 228 -5.67 -7.79 1.98
C ASP A 228 -5.03 -6.64 2.76
N LEU A 229 -5.22 -5.44 2.25
CA LEU A 229 -5.03 -4.19 2.96
C LEU A 229 -6.38 -3.85 3.59
N GLU A 230 -6.48 -4.03 4.90
CA GLU A 230 -7.61 -3.57 5.68
C GLU A 230 -7.44 -2.08 5.94
N CYS A 231 -8.40 -1.27 5.48
CA CYS A 231 -8.44 0.16 5.73
C CYS A 231 -9.59 0.45 6.69
N ARG A 232 -9.29 1.17 7.76
CA ARG A 232 -10.26 1.63 8.76
C ARG A 232 -10.28 3.15 8.74
N ALA A 233 -11.42 3.72 8.38
CA ALA A 233 -11.66 5.16 8.50
C ALA A 233 -12.28 5.43 9.87
N ILE A 234 -11.61 6.27 10.65
CA ILE A 234 -11.94 6.55 12.04
C ILE A 234 -12.27 8.04 12.17
N TYR A 235 -13.49 8.36 12.61
CA TYR A 235 -13.92 9.72 12.92
C TYR A 235 -13.97 9.91 14.44
N LYS A 236 -13.27 10.95 14.94
CA LYS A 236 -13.17 11.32 16.37
C LYS A 236 -12.85 10.14 17.31
N ASP A 237 -12.05 9.16 16.85
CA ASP A 237 -11.69 7.93 17.57
C ASP A 237 -12.87 7.04 18.04
N VAL A 238 -14.09 7.32 17.59
CA VAL A 238 -15.31 6.62 18.03
C VAL A 238 -16.00 5.88 16.89
N TYR A 239 -16.09 6.50 15.73
CA TYR A 239 -16.86 5.95 14.62
C TYR A 239 -15.91 5.33 13.59
N GLU A 240 -16.00 4.01 13.43
CA GLU A 240 -15.16 3.23 12.53
C GLU A 240 -15.97 2.68 11.34
N LYS A 241 -15.45 2.87 10.14
CA LYS A 241 -15.87 2.16 8.93
C LYS A 241 -14.69 1.41 8.34
N LYS A 242 -14.95 0.24 7.80
CA LYS A 242 -13.91 -0.69 7.33
C LYS A 242 -14.14 -1.08 5.88
N CYS A 243 -13.06 -1.10 5.10
CA CYS A 243 -13.00 -1.72 3.78
C CYS A 243 -11.74 -2.58 3.63
N ARG A 244 -11.72 -3.45 2.63
CA ARG A 244 -10.58 -4.33 2.32
C ARG A 244 -10.25 -4.25 0.84
N LEU A 245 -8.96 -4.18 0.54
CA LEU A 245 -8.43 -4.17 -0.81
C LEU A 245 -7.43 -5.30 -0.96
N ASN A 246 -7.62 -6.17 -1.94
CA ASN A 246 -6.68 -7.26 -2.16
C ASN A 246 -5.33 -6.71 -2.67
N ILE A 247 -4.25 -7.09 -2.01
CA ILE A 247 -2.88 -6.69 -2.32
C ILE A 247 -1.97 -7.92 -2.48
N ALA A 248 -2.52 -9.09 -2.83
CA ALA A 248 -1.76 -10.33 -2.95
C ALA A 248 -0.56 -10.21 -3.91
N SER A 249 -0.71 -9.42 -4.98
CA SER A 249 0.32 -9.16 -5.99
C SER A 249 1.52 -8.36 -5.47
N ALA A 250 1.40 -7.70 -4.32
CA ALA A 250 2.45 -6.86 -3.73
C ALA A 250 3.45 -7.60 -2.83
N PHE A 251 3.29 -8.92 -2.68
CA PHE A 251 4.17 -9.74 -1.85
C PHE A 251 4.99 -10.70 -2.71
N LYS A 252 6.23 -10.98 -2.26
CA LYS A 252 7.04 -12.02 -2.90
C LYS A 252 6.27 -13.35 -2.84
N PRO A 253 6.16 -14.09 -3.93
CA PRO A 253 5.62 -15.44 -3.85
C PRO A 253 6.34 -16.28 -2.79
N GLY A 254 5.58 -17.12 -2.06
CA GLY A 254 6.09 -17.93 -0.95
C GLY A 254 6.37 -17.18 0.35
N VAL A 255 5.93 -15.92 0.49
CA VAL A 255 5.86 -15.21 1.78
C VAL A 255 4.40 -15.12 2.26
N GLU A 256 3.82 -16.28 2.57
CA GLU A 256 2.53 -16.32 3.27
C GLU A 256 2.74 -16.24 4.79
#